data_AF-A0A0F8YZK8-F1
#
_entry.id   AF-A0A0F8YZK8-F1
#
_cell.length_a   1.000
_cell.length_b   1.000
_cell.length_c   1.000
_cell.angle_alpha   90.00
_cell.angle_beta   90.00
_cell.angle_gamma   90.00
#
_symmetry.space_group_name_H-M   'P 1'
#
loop_
_entity.id
_entity.type
_entity.pdbx_description
1 polymer ?
#
loop_
_entity_poly.entity_id
_entity_poly.type
_entity_poly.pdbx_seq_one_letter_code
_entity_poly.pdbx_strand_id
1 'polypeptide(L)'
;DWVLKRTDAEGAQQSDGAEHWHGFGDIARGFNMLDPIKTTIVTPGLNLDGRFEADGIPASIVTKYLAEHGVVVEKTGLYSFFIMFTIGITKGRWNTLLAALQQFKDDYAKNQPMWRTMPEFCAKHPRYEQMGLRDLCQHVHRMYAKYDVAILSTDIYLSDHTPAMNPSEAFAHIAHRKTQRVPIDELEGRITTSLVTPYPPGIPLLIPGEVFNRKIVEYLQFNREFARECPGFETDIHGLVQELGPDGQPAHYADCVME
;
A
#
# COMPACT_ATOMS: atom_id res chain seq x y z
N ASP A 1 -16.44 3.49 -24.84
CA ASP A 1 -15.13 3.02 -25.31
C ASP A 1 -14.20 3.07 -24.10
N TRP A 2 -13.63 1.95 -23.67
CA TRP A 2 -12.81 1.87 -22.44
C TRP A 2 -11.40 2.48 -22.62
N VAL A 3 -11.16 3.10 -23.78
CA VAL A 3 -9.93 3.81 -24.11
C VAL A 3 -9.81 5.06 -23.25
N LEU A 4 -8.68 5.19 -22.56
CA LEU A 4 -8.31 6.44 -21.89
C LEU A 4 -7.95 7.46 -22.97
N LYS A 5 -8.64 8.61 -22.97
CA LYS A 5 -8.46 9.62 -24.02
C LYS A 5 -7.35 10.61 -23.64
N ARG A 6 -6.57 11.02 -24.63
CA ARG A 6 -5.52 12.03 -24.53
C ARG A 6 -6.08 13.45 -24.75
N THR A 7 -5.63 14.40 -23.94
CA THR A 7 -5.51 15.84 -24.24
C THR A 7 -4.24 16.08 -25.06
N ASP A 8 -4.36 16.55 -26.31
CA ASP A 8 -3.24 16.68 -27.25
C ASP A 8 -2.80 18.14 -27.52
N ALA A 9 -1.66 18.26 -28.20
CA ALA A 9 -0.85 19.46 -28.36
C ALA A 9 -1.37 20.48 -29.40
N GLU A 10 -2.52 20.22 -30.04
CA GLU A 10 -3.19 21.20 -30.93
C GLU A 10 -4.15 22.15 -30.18
N GLY A 11 -4.27 21.99 -28.86
CA GLY A 11 -5.00 22.91 -28.01
C GLY A 11 -5.11 22.34 -26.61
N ALA A 12 -4.28 22.82 -25.70
CA ALA A 12 -4.41 22.51 -24.28
C ALA A 12 -5.81 22.91 -23.82
N GLN A 13 -6.68 21.93 -23.54
CA GLN A 13 -7.71 22.16 -22.54
C GLN A 13 -7.02 22.10 -21.18
N GLN A 14 -7.29 23.10 -20.35
CA GLN A 14 -6.89 23.06 -18.95
C GLN A 14 -7.45 21.80 -18.29
N SER A 15 -6.79 21.36 -17.23
CA SER A 15 -7.08 20.14 -16.47
C SER A 15 -8.37 20.23 -15.64
N ASP A 16 -9.46 20.77 -16.21
CA ASP A 16 -10.72 21.07 -15.51
C ASP A 16 -11.93 20.28 -16.05
N GLY A 17 -11.71 19.38 -17.03
CA GLY A 17 -12.74 18.55 -17.65
C GLY A 17 -12.99 17.17 -16.99
N ALA A 18 -14.12 16.56 -17.33
CA ALA A 18 -14.59 15.25 -16.84
C ALA A 18 -13.65 14.04 -17.08
N GLU A 19 -12.58 14.22 -17.86
CA GLU A 19 -11.62 13.18 -18.22
C GLU A 19 -10.40 13.11 -17.27
N HIS A 20 -10.27 14.04 -16.30
CA HIS A 20 -9.16 14.06 -15.34
C HIS A 20 -9.23 12.96 -14.26
N TRP A 21 -10.29 12.14 -14.26
CA TRP A 21 -10.59 11.18 -13.19
C TRP A 21 -9.49 10.12 -12.96
N HIS A 22 -8.61 9.88 -13.93
CA HIS A 22 -7.57 8.84 -13.86
C HIS A 22 -6.23 9.31 -13.29
N GLY A 23 -6.00 10.62 -13.11
CA GLY A 23 -4.80 11.16 -12.46
C GLY A 23 -3.46 11.00 -13.21
N PHE A 24 -3.41 10.24 -14.31
CA PHE A 24 -2.23 10.22 -15.19
C PHE A 24 -2.00 11.58 -15.87
N GLY A 25 -0.72 11.94 -16.06
CA GLY A 25 -0.30 13.05 -16.92
C GLY A 25 -0.50 12.76 -18.41
N ASP A 26 0.41 13.25 -19.25
CA ASP A 26 0.29 13.11 -20.71
C ASP A 26 0.39 11.64 -21.18
N ILE A 27 -0.72 11.05 -21.64
CA ILE A 27 -0.78 9.68 -22.20
C ILE A 27 -0.94 9.73 -23.72
N ALA A 28 -0.30 8.83 -24.47
CA ALA A 28 -0.54 8.67 -25.90
C ALA A 28 -1.95 8.14 -26.23
N ARG A 29 -2.59 8.69 -27.28
CA ARG A 29 -3.94 8.27 -27.70
C ARG A 29 -3.98 6.81 -28.13
N GLY A 30 -4.98 6.05 -27.67
CA GLY A 30 -5.15 4.64 -28.04
C GLY A 30 -4.13 3.71 -27.41
N PHE A 31 -3.31 4.21 -26.48
CA PHE A 31 -2.26 3.43 -25.82
C PHE A 31 -2.79 2.66 -24.60
N ASN A 32 -3.66 3.31 -23.81
CA ASN A 32 -4.19 2.74 -22.57
C ASN A 32 -5.70 2.50 -22.65
N MET A 33 -6.16 1.39 -22.07
CA MET A 33 -7.57 1.05 -21.89
C MET A 33 -7.83 0.58 -20.47
N LEU A 34 -9.02 0.86 -19.95
CA LEU A 34 -9.49 0.29 -18.69
C LEU A 34 -9.98 -1.14 -18.92
N ASP A 35 -9.48 -2.08 -18.13
CA ASP A 35 -9.95 -3.46 -18.15
C ASP A 35 -11.31 -3.55 -17.44
N PRO A 36 -12.42 -3.88 -18.13
CA PRO A 36 -13.77 -3.79 -17.58
C PRO A 36 -14.09 -4.87 -16.54
N ILE A 37 -13.33 -5.97 -16.51
CA ILE A 37 -13.48 -6.98 -15.45
C ILE A 37 -12.64 -6.61 -14.22
N LYS A 38 -11.81 -5.57 -14.33
CA LYS A 38 -10.99 -5.05 -13.25
C LYS A 38 -11.59 -3.78 -12.62
N THR A 39 -12.64 -3.96 -11.82
CA THR A 39 -13.27 -2.85 -11.09
C THR A 39 -12.43 -2.40 -9.89
N THR A 40 -11.99 -1.14 -9.92
CA THR A 40 -11.32 -0.47 -8.79
C THR A 40 -12.33 0.43 -8.08
N ILE A 41 -12.49 0.26 -6.77
CA ILE A 41 -13.32 1.11 -5.91
C ILE A 41 -12.38 2.07 -5.18
N VAL A 42 -12.70 3.36 -5.23
CA VAL A 42 -11.95 4.43 -4.55
C VAL A 42 -12.71 4.87 -3.31
N THR A 43 -11.99 5.06 -2.21
CA THR A 43 -12.52 5.53 -0.93
C THR A 43 -12.11 6.99 -0.68
N PRO A 44 -12.91 7.79 0.07
CA PRO A 44 -12.58 9.19 0.36
C PRO A 44 -11.28 9.34 1.18
N GLY A 45 -10.59 10.48 1.04
CA GLY A 45 -9.46 10.85 1.90
C GLY A 45 -8.16 11.19 1.18
N LEU A 46 -8.04 10.87 -0.11
CA LEU A 46 -6.91 11.26 -0.96
C LEU A 46 -7.45 11.75 -2.30
N ASN A 47 -7.12 12.99 -2.67
CA ASN A 47 -7.53 13.54 -3.95
C ASN A 47 -6.59 13.11 -5.09
N LEU A 48 -6.96 13.42 -6.33
CA LEU A 48 -6.17 13.06 -7.53
C LEU A 48 -4.81 13.76 -7.59
N ASP A 49 -4.63 14.87 -6.87
CA ASP A 49 -3.36 15.60 -6.79
C ASP A 49 -2.42 15.02 -5.71
N GLY A 50 -2.79 13.90 -5.08
CA GLY A 50 -2.01 13.28 -4.01
C GLY A 50 -2.11 13.97 -2.65
N ARG A 51 -3.06 14.90 -2.47
CA ARG A 51 -3.28 15.62 -1.21
C ARG A 51 -4.32 14.90 -0.36
N PHE A 52 -4.00 14.75 0.91
CA PHE A 52 -4.94 14.21 1.90
C PHE A 52 -6.06 15.22 2.20
N GLU A 53 -7.29 14.73 2.26
CA GLU A 53 -8.43 15.51 2.74
C GLU A 53 -8.43 15.59 4.28
N ALA A 54 -9.38 16.35 4.85
CA ALA A 54 -9.48 16.47 6.30
C ALA A 54 -10.00 15.19 6.98
N ASP A 55 -10.88 14.47 6.29
CA ASP A 55 -11.45 13.20 6.72
C ASP A 55 -11.20 12.16 5.62
N GLY A 56 -10.99 10.91 6.03
CA GLY A 56 -10.71 9.83 5.08
C GLY A 56 -11.16 8.46 5.56
N ILE A 57 -11.36 7.56 4.60
CA ILE A 57 -11.67 6.15 4.81
C ILE A 57 -10.56 5.33 4.14
N PRO A 58 -9.49 4.97 4.85
CA PRO A 58 -8.46 4.07 4.35
C PRO A 58 -9.05 2.78 3.80
N ALA A 59 -8.66 2.39 2.58
CA ALA A 59 -9.17 1.18 1.94
C ALA A 59 -8.83 -0.08 2.74
N SER A 60 -7.69 -0.09 3.45
CA SER A 60 -7.29 -1.19 4.35
C SER A 60 -8.31 -1.51 5.44
N ILE A 61 -9.11 -0.54 5.89
CA ILE A 61 -10.18 -0.77 6.87
C ILE A 61 -11.40 -1.37 6.20
N VAL A 62 -11.80 -0.82 5.05
CA VAL A 62 -12.93 -1.33 4.27
C VAL A 62 -12.70 -2.79 3.90
N THR A 63 -11.50 -3.14 3.46
CA THR A 63 -11.21 -4.50 2.98
C THR A 63 -11.12 -5.52 4.11
N LYS A 64 -10.64 -5.13 5.30
CA LYS A 64 -10.72 -5.97 6.50
C LYS A 64 -12.16 -6.15 6.97
N TYR A 65 -12.98 -5.09 6.94
CA TYR A 65 -14.42 -5.20 7.22
C TYR A 65 -15.10 -6.16 6.24
N LEU A 66 -14.86 -6.00 4.94
CA LEU A 66 -15.40 -6.87 3.90
C LEU A 66 -15.00 -8.34 4.10
N ALA A 67 -13.75 -8.60 4.52
CA ALA A 67 -13.27 -9.96 4.78
C ALA A 67 -14.07 -10.66 5.89
N GLU A 68 -14.39 -9.97 7.00
CA GLU A 68 -15.25 -10.51 8.06
C GLU A 68 -16.71 -10.71 7.61
N HIS A 69 -17.12 -10.06 6.51
CA HIS A 69 -18.44 -10.21 5.89
C HIS A 69 -18.43 -11.14 4.66
N GLY A 70 -17.40 -11.98 4.52
CA GLY A 70 -17.31 -13.02 3.48
C GLY A 70 -16.92 -12.51 2.09
N VAL A 71 -16.37 -11.30 2.00
CA VAL A 71 -15.92 -10.70 0.75
C VAL A 71 -14.41 -10.49 0.79
N VAL A 72 -13.69 -11.31 0.02
CA VAL A 72 -12.24 -11.19 -0.13
C VAL A 72 -11.93 -10.31 -1.35
N VAL A 73 -11.06 -9.33 -1.14
CA VAL A 73 -10.59 -8.43 -2.20
C VAL A 73 -9.24 -8.89 -2.74
N GLU A 74 -8.95 -8.56 -3.99
CA GLU A 74 -7.75 -9.05 -4.67
C GLU A 74 -6.51 -8.24 -4.29
N LYS A 75 -6.64 -6.90 -4.30
CA LYS A 75 -5.56 -5.97 -3.99
C LYS A 75 -6.12 -4.74 -3.28
N THR A 76 -5.40 -4.30 -2.26
CA THR A 76 -5.73 -3.09 -1.49
C THR A 76 -4.58 -2.09 -1.62
N GLY A 77 -4.89 -0.86 -2.03
CA GLY A 77 -4.03 0.32 -1.97
C GLY A 77 -4.34 1.16 -0.73
N LEU A 78 -3.87 2.42 -0.70
CA LEU A 78 -4.14 3.34 0.42
C LEU A 78 -5.63 3.75 0.49
N TYR A 79 -6.17 4.21 -0.64
CA TYR A 79 -7.56 4.70 -0.79
C TYR A 79 -8.29 4.06 -1.96
N SER A 80 -7.82 2.89 -2.38
CA SER A 80 -8.49 2.12 -3.41
C SER A 80 -8.33 0.63 -3.16
N PHE A 81 -9.27 -0.16 -3.62
CA PHE A 81 -9.13 -1.61 -3.65
C PHE A 81 -9.80 -2.16 -4.91
N PHE A 82 -9.31 -3.31 -5.33
CA PHE A 82 -9.60 -3.89 -6.62
C PHE A 82 -10.33 -5.23 -6.47
N ILE A 83 -11.40 -5.41 -7.26
CA ILE A 83 -12.22 -6.63 -7.30
C ILE A 83 -12.24 -7.19 -8.72
N MET A 84 -11.84 -8.45 -8.86
CA MET A 84 -11.85 -9.16 -10.14
C MET A 84 -13.22 -9.79 -10.43
N PHE A 85 -13.90 -9.31 -11.47
CA PHE A 85 -15.14 -9.91 -11.96
C PHE A 85 -14.84 -11.04 -12.94
N THR A 86 -14.46 -12.19 -12.41
CA THR A 86 -14.26 -13.40 -13.20
C THR A 86 -15.59 -14.06 -13.58
N ILE A 87 -15.54 -15.00 -14.52
CA ILE A 87 -16.70 -15.81 -14.96
C ILE A 87 -17.43 -16.55 -13.83
N GLY A 88 -16.78 -16.77 -12.68
CA GLY A 88 -17.36 -17.41 -11.50
C GLY A 88 -18.18 -16.48 -10.62
N ILE A 89 -18.16 -15.16 -10.86
CA ILE A 89 -18.90 -14.19 -10.06
C ILE A 89 -20.36 -14.14 -10.52
N THR A 90 -21.25 -14.58 -9.62
CA THR A 90 -22.70 -14.56 -9.85
C THR A 90 -23.34 -13.26 -9.34
N LYS A 91 -24.57 -12.99 -9.78
CA LYS A 91 -25.39 -11.87 -9.24
C LYS A 91 -25.55 -11.93 -7.72
N GLY A 92 -25.59 -13.14 -7.14
CA GLY A 92 -25.66 -13.32 -5.69
C GLY A 92 -24.43 -12.77 -4.98
N ARG A 93 -23.22 -13.10 -5.47
CA ARG A 93 -21.95 -12.60 -4.90
C ARG A 93 -21.81 -11.08 -5.06
N TRP A 94 -22.23 -10.53 -6.20
CA TRP A 94 -22.29 -9.08 -6.41
C TRP A 94 -23.19 -8.39 -5.37
N ASN A 95 -24.39 -8.94 -5.12
CA ASN A 95 -25.31 -8.36 -4.15
C ASN A 95 -24.77 -8.44 -2.71
N THR A 96 -24.04 -9.50 -2.35
CA THR A 96 -23.36 -9.58 -1.05
C THR A 96 -22.34 -8.47 -0.88
N LEU A 97 -21.50 -8.20 -1.89
CA LEU A 97 -20.55 -7.08 -1.88
C LEU A 97 -21.27 -5.74 -1.70
N LEU A 98 -22.31 -5.48 -2.50
CA LEU A 98 -23.04 -4.22 -2.43
C LEU A 98 -23.69 -4.01 -1.06
N ALA A 99 -24.31 -5.06 -0.50
CA ALA A 99 -24.91 -5.02 0.82
C ALA A 99 -23.86 -4.76 1.92
N ALA A 100 -22.69 -5.41 1.84
CA ALA A 100 -21.61 -5.19 2.79
C ALA A 100 -21.05 -3.76 2.73
N LEU A 101 -20.92 -3.18 1.53
CA LEU A 101 -20.50 -1.78 1.37
C LEU A 101 -21.55 -0.79 1.92
N GLN A 102 -22.84 -1.07 1.72
CA GLN A 102 -23.92 -0.27 2.31
C GLN A 102 -23.92 -0.36 3.84
N GLN A 103 -23.76 -1.57 4.39
CA GLN A 103 -23.67 -1.78 5.83
C GLN A 103 -22.44 -1.07 6.43
N PHE A 104 -21.28 -1.17 5.78
CA PHE A 104 -20.07 -0.43 6.18
C PHE A 104 -20.35 1.07 6.27
N LYS A 105 -21.01 1.65 5.25
CA LYS A 105 -21.36 3.07 5.23
C LYS A 105 -22.27 3.44 6.41
N ASP A 106 -23.26 2.63 6.72
CA ASP A 106 -24.18 2.86 7.84
C ASP A 106 -23.48 2.74 9.20
N ASP A 107 -22.61 1.74 9.35
CA ASP A 107 -21.84 1.50 10.57
C ASP A 107 -20.84 2.63 10.81
N TYR A 108 -20.17 3.09 9.75
CA TYR A 108 -19.30 4.26 9.77
C TYR A 108 -20.08 5.53 10.12
N ALA A 109 -21.27 5.72 9.53
CA ALA A 109 -22.12 6.87 9.78
C ALA A 109 -22.56 6.92 11.26
N LYS A 110 -22.91 5.78 11.85
CA LYS A 110 -23.32 5.65 13.25
C LYS A 110 -22.15 5.55 14.23
N ASN A 111 -20.92 5.50 13.73
CA ASN A 111 -19.71 5.21 14.49
C ASN A 111 -19.89 3.95 15.38
N GLN A 112 -20.37 2.86 14.78
CA GLN A 112 -20.61 1.61 15.51
C GLN A 112 -19.32 1.11 16.17
N PRO A 113 -19.39 0.54 17.38
CA PRO A 113 -18.23 0.01 18.07
C PRO A 113 -17.51 -1.08 17.27
N MET A 114 -16.17 -1.04 17.27
CA MET A 114 -15.33 -1.96 16.52
C MET A 114 -15.55 -3.43 16.88
N TRP A 115 -15.76 -3.74 18.16
CA TRP A 115 -16.04 -5.12 18.62
C TRP A 115 -17.34 -5.69 18.03
N ARG A 116 -18.26 -4.82 17.59
CA ARG A 116 -19.52 -5.23 16.97
C ARG A 116 -19.38 -5.38 15.47
N THR A 117 -18.64 -4.48 14.81
CA THR A 117 -18.51 -4.44 13.35
C THR A 117 -17.40 -5.35 12.83
N MET A 118 -16.33 -5.52 13.59
CA MET A 118 -15.13 -6.29 13.23
C MET A 118 -14.58 -7.04 14.46
N PRO A 119 -15.34 -8.01 15.02
CA PRO A 119 -14.94 -8.76 16.21
C PRO A 119 -13.64 -9.55 16.03
N GLU A 120 -13.38 -10.14 14.85
CA GLU A 120 -12.17 -10.95 14.64
C GLU A 120 -10.92 -10.08 14.62
N PHE A 121 -11.00 -8.89 14.01
CA PHE A 121 -9.94 -7.90 14.06
C PHE A 121 -9.66 -7.44 15.50
N CYS A 122 -10.70 -7.16 16.29
CA CYS A 122 -10.54 -6.77 17.69
C CYS A 122 -9.91 -7.87 18.54
N ALA A 123 -10.26 -9.14 18.29
CA ALA A 123 -9.65 -10.27 19.01
C ALA A 123 -8.13 -10.35 18.78
N LYS A 124 -7.66 -10.02 17.57
CA LYS A 124 -6.22 -9.97 17.24
C LYS A 124 -5.56 -8.68 17.71
N HIS A 125 -6.30 -7.57 17.74
CA HIS A 125 -5.80 -6.25 18.10
C HIS A 125 -6.72 -5.56 19.13
N PRO A 126 -6.68 -5.98 20.41
CA PRO A 126 -7.62 -5.52 21.45
C PRO A 126 -7.61 -4.00 21.69
N ARG A 127 -6.51 -3.31 21.37
CA ARG A 127 -6.40 -1.84 21.51
C ARG A 127 -7.46 -1.06 20.74
N TYR A 128 -8.05 -1.63 19.69
CA TYR A 128 -9.07 -0.97 18.88
C TYR A 128 -10.50 -1.26 19.33
N GLU A 129 -10.68 -2.15 20.32
CA GLU A 129 -12.01 -2.61 20.77
C GLU A 129 -12.89 -1.45 21.26
N GLN A 130 -12.29 -0.46 21.91
CA GLN A 130 -12.98 0.72 22.46
C GLN A 130 -13.24 1.82 21.42
N MET A 131 -12.74 1.68 20.19
CA MET A 131 -12.95 2.66 19.13
C MET A 131 -14.26 2.38 18.39
N GLY A 132 -14.88 3.42 17.83
CA GLY A 132 -15.87 3.24 16.79
C GLY A 132 -15.22 3.10 15.40
N LEU A 133 -15.97 2.54 14.44
CA LEU A 133 -15.47 2.31 13.07
C LEU A 133 -14.99 3.60 12.39
N ARG A 134 -15.70 4.72 12.62
CA ARG A 134 -15.28 6.03 12.10
C ARG A 134 -14.00 6.50 12.79
N ASP A 135 -13.90 6.33 14.10
CA ASP A 135 -12.73 6.76 14.85
C ASP A 135 -11.46 6.03 14.40
N LEU A 136 -11.58 4.73 14.12
CA LEU A 136 -10.48 3.95 13.54
C LEU A 136 -10.08 4.47 12.15
N CYS A 137 -11.07 4.74 11.28
CA CYS A 137 -10.80 5.34 9.96
C CYS A 137 -10.03 6.64 10.07
N GLN A 138 -10.47 7.54 10.95
CA GLN A 138 -9.80 8.82 11.12
C GLN A 138 -8.44 8.69 11.82
N HIS A 139 -8.26 7.71 12.71
CA HIS A 139 -6.97 7.42 13.32
C HIS A 139 -5.92 7.01 12.28
N VAL A 140 -6.24 6.03 11.43
CA VAL A 140 -5.33 5.55 10.38
C VAL A 140 -5.12 6.63 9.30
N HIS A 141 -6.18 7.35 8.90
CA HIS A 141 -6.06 8.45 7.94
C HIS A 141 -5.12 9.56 8.42
N ARG A 142 -5.21 9.97 9.69
CA ARG A 142 -4.29 10.96 10.27
C ARG A 142 -2.84 10.49 10.24
N MET A 143 -2.59 9.19 10.40
CA MET A 143 -1.24 8.64 10.29
C MET A 143 -0.74 8.66 8.84
N TYR A 144 -1.58 8.28 7.87
CA TYR A 144 -1.22 8.42 6.46
C TYR A 144 -0.90 9.88 6.07
N ALA A 145 -1.68 10.84 6.56
CA ALA A 145 -1.45 12.26 6.30
C ALA A 145 -0.21 12.81 7.02
N LYS A 146 0.02 12.43 8.29
CA LYS A 146 1.18 12.85 9.10
C LYS A 146 2.51 12.52 8.43
N TYR A 147 2.57 11.37 7.76
CA TYR A 147 3.79 10.84 7.14
C TYR A 147 3.84 11.02 5.62
N ASP A 148 2.84 11.69 5.04
CA ASP A 148 2.72 11.95 3.61
C ASP A 148 2.97 10.69 2.74
N VAL A 149 2.30 9.60 3.12
CA VAL A 149 2.58 8.25 2.60
C VAL A 149 2.38 8.17 1.09
N ALA A 150 1.48 8.98 0.54
CA ALA A 150 1.24 9.07 -0.90
C ALA A 150 2.51 9.52 -1.66
N ILE A 151 3.13 10.62 -1.21
CA ILE A 151 4.37 11.13 -1.81
C ILE A 151 5.51 10.15 -1.58
N LEU A 152 5.69 9.69 -0.35
CA LEU A 152 6.77 8.76 0.00
C LEU A 152 6.72 7.48 -0.84
N SER A 153 5.53 6.91 -1.07
CA SER A 153 5.34 5.71 -1.89
C SER A 153 5.66 5.91 -3.37
N THR A 154 5.64 7.15 -3.86
CA THR A 154 5.98 7.49 -5.25
C THR A 154 7.47 7.82 -5.36
N ASP A 155 8.00 8.62 -4.43
CA ASP A 155 9.40 9.04 -4.40
C ASP A 155 10.37 7.86 -4.37
N ILE A 156 10.04 6.78 -3.65
CA ILE A 156 10.89 5.59 -3.60
C ILE A 156 11.11 4.94 -4.98
N TYR A 157 10.12 5.00 -5.88
CA TYR A 157 10.22 4.43 -7.23
C TYR A 157 10.76 5.42 -8.27
N LEU A 158 10.69 6.72 -7.98
CA LEU A 158 11.25 7.77 -8.84
C LEU A 158 12.69 8.14 -8.46
N SER A 159 13.15 7.74 -7.28
CA SER A 159 14.53 7.94 -6.84
C SER A 159 15.52 7.13 -7.68
N ASP A 160 16.78 7.56 -7.70
CA ASP A 160 17.82 6.83 -8.43
C ASP A 160 18.11 5.47 -7.79
N HIS A 161 17.98 4.41 -8.58
CA HIS A 161 18.40 3.05 -8.24
C HIS A 161 19.77 2.77 -8.86
N THR A 162 20.76 2.48 -8.03
CA THR A 162 22.13 2.24 -8.47
C THR A 162 22.44 0.74 -8.49
N PRO A 163 22.63 0.12 -9.68
CA PRO A 163 23.07 -1.27 -9.77
C PRO A 163 24.59 -1.35 -9.55
N ALA A 164 25.02 -1.72 -8.35
CA ALA A 164 26.44 -1.84 -8.01
C ALA A 164 27.07 -3.15 -8.52
N MET A 165 26.26 -4.20 -8.70
CA MET A 165 26.70 -5.48 -9.25
C MET A 165 25.55 -6.21 -9.93
N ASN A 166 25.86 -7.27 -10.68
CA ASN A 166 24.82 -8.06 -11.33
C ASN A 166 23.99 -8.85 -10.30
N PRO A 167 22.68 -9.05 -10.53
CA PRO A 167 21.85 -9.83 -9.62
C PRO A 167 22.35 -11.25 -9.36
N SER A 168 22.96 -11.90 -10.36
CA SER A 168 23.57 -13.22 -10.21
C SER A 168 24.77 -13.22 -9.27
N GLU A 169 25.55 -12.14 -9.26
CA GLU A 169 26.71 -11.99 -8.36
C GLU A 169 26.22 -11.76 -6.94
N ALA A 170 25.29 -10.83 -6.74
CA ALA A 170 24.67 -10.56 -5.45
C ALA A 170 24.02 -11.83 -4.85
N PHE A 171 23.36 -12.63 -5.69
CA PHE A 171 22.81 -13.92 -5.25
C PHE A 171 23.90 -14.93 -4.87
N ALA A 172 25.03 -14.98 -5.60
CA ALA A 172 26.13 -15.87 -5.28
C ALA A 172 26.77 -15.56 -3.90
N HIS A 173 26.74 -14.29 -3.45
CA HIS A 173 27.18 -13.94 -2.10
C HIS A 173 26.41 -14.69 -1.01
N ILE A 174 25.12 -14.97 -1.20
CA ILE A 174 24.32 -15.80 -0.27
C ILE A 174 24.90 -17.22 -0.20
N ALA A 175 25.14 -17.85 -1.35
CA ALA A 175 25.68 -19.22 -1.43
C ALA A 175 27.08 -19.32 -0.81
N HIS A 176 27.90 -18.29 -0.96
CA HIS A 176 29.24 -18.21 -0.40
C HIS A 176 29.29 -17.72 1.05
N ARG A 177 28.14 -17.47 1.70
CA ARG A 177 28.05 -16.92 3.06
C ARG A 177 28.83 -15.61 3.22
N LYS A 178 28.83 -14.79 2.17
CA LYS A 178 29.44 -13.46 2.12
C LYS A 178 28.37 -12.38 2.22
N THR A 179 27.43 -12.58 3.14
CA THR A 179 26.35 -11.65 3.45
C THR A 179 26.45 -11.19 4.89
N GLN A 180 25.97 -9.97 5.14
CA GLN A 180 25.88 -9.37 6.45
C GLN A 180 24.44 -8.93 6.69
N ARG A 181 23.91 -9.23 7.87
CA ARG A 181 22.63 -8.69 8.33
C ARG A 181 22.81 -7.27 8.84
N VAL A 182 22.09 -6.33 8.26
CA VAL A 182 22.26 -4.90 8.53
C VAL A 182 20.93 -4.31 9.01
N PRO A 183 20.90 -3.58 10.14
CA PRO A 183 19.67 -2.94 10.62
C PRO A 183 19.24 -1.82 9.66
N ILE A 184 17.92 -1.54 9.60
CA ILE A 184 17.35 -0.49 8.71
C ILE A 184 18.15 0.82 8.76
N ASP A 185 18.54 1.26 9.96
CA ASP A 185 19.18 2.57 10.18
C ASP A 185 20.61 2.65 9.63
N GLU A 186 21.21 1.52 9.23
CA GLU A 186 22.56 1.42 8.65
C GLU A 186 22.55 0.92 7.20
N LEU A 187 21.38 0.86 6.56
CA LEU A 187 21.25 0.31 5.20
C LEU A 187 21.76 1.23 4.10
N GLU A 188 21.79 2.54 4.31
CA GLU A 188 22.18 3.48 3.24
C GLU A 188 23.58 3.17 2.71
N GLY A 189 23.69 3.03 1.38
CA GLY A 189 24.94 2.65 0.71
C GLY A 189 25.21 1.15 0.65
N ARG A 190 24.44 0.32 1.37
CA ARG A 190 24.60 -1.14 1.36
C ARG A 190 23.99 -1.76 0.11
N ILE A 191 24.55 -2.88 -0.34
CA ILE A 191 24.08 -3.61 -1.52
C ILE A 191 23.18 -4.76 -1.07
N THR A 192 21.92 -4.78 -1.50
CA THR A 192 21.00 -5.87 -1.13
C THR A 192 21.38 -7.19 -1.82
N THR A 193 21.28 -8.30 -1.10
CA THR A 193 21.38 -9.64 -1.73
C THR A 193 20.03 -10.25 -2.09
N SER A 194 18.94 -9.61 -1.67
CA SER A 194 17.58 -10.11 -1.81
C SER A 194 16.68 -9.09 -2.50
N LEU A 195 15.57 -9.56 -3.07
CA LEU A 195 14.52 -8.66 -3.53
C LEU A 195 13.89 -7.97 -2.32
N VAL A 196 13.75 -6.65 -2.38
CA VAL A 196 12.96 -5.88 -1.40
C VAL A 196 11.67 -5.45 -2.09
N THR A 197 10.52 -5.89 -1.59
CA THR A 197 9.24 -5.68 -2.27
C THR A 197 8.16 -5.27 -1.26
N PRO A 198 7.77 -3.98 -1.22
CA PRO A 198 6.65 -3.53 -0.40
C PRO A 198 5.30 -3.88 -1.03
N TYR A 199 4.33 -4.23 -0.18
CA TYR A 199 2.94 -4.52 -0.55
C TYR A 199 1.95 -3.64 0.22
N PRO A 200 1.12 -2.84 -0.48
CA PRO A 200 1.12 -2.54 -1.92
C PRO A 200 2.29 -1.63 -2.36
N PRO A 201 2.67 -1.59 -3.66
CA PRO A 201 2.00 -2.19 -4.82
C PRO A 201 2.41 -3.63 -5.14
N GLY A 202 3.43 -4.18 -4.48
CA GLY A 202 3.97 -5.51 -4.80
C GLY A 202 4.93 -5.53 -5.98
N ILE A 203 5.56 -4.38 -6.25
CA ILE A 203 6.57 -4.21 -7.29
C ILE A 203 7.93 -4.18 -6.60
N PRO A 204 8.92 -4.96 -7.05
CA PRO A 204 10.26 -4.92 -6.47
C PRO A 204 10.79 -3.50 -6.40
N LEU A 205 11.09 -3.06 -5.18
CA LEU A 205 11.71 -1.77 -4.89
C LEU A 205 13.24 -1.85 -5.06
N LEU A 206 13.83 -2.98 -4.68
CA LEU A 206 15.23 -3.27 -4.96
C LEU A 206 15.40 -4.68 -5.51
N ILE A 207 16.27 -4.78 -6.51
CA ILE A 207 16.78 -6.01 -7.10
C ILE A 207 18.12 -6.36 -6.42
N PRO A 208 18.46 -7.65 -6.23
CA PRO A 208 19.78 -8.06 -5.77
C PRO A 208 20.90 -7.35 -6.56
N GLY A 209 21.87 -6.78 -5.85
CA GLY A 209 22.97 -6.02 -6.44
C GLY A 209 22.73 -4.51 -6.51
N GLU A 210 21.52 -4.04 -6.21
CA GLU A 210 21.23 -2.61 -6.07
C GLU A 210 21.53 -2.07 -4.68
N VAL A 211 21.78 -0.76 -4.63
CA VAL A 211 22.17 -0.04 -3.42
C VAL A 211 20.93 0.56 -2.74
N PHE A 212 20.83 0.40 -1.42
CA PHE A 212 19.87 1.13 -0.61
C PHE A 212 20.23 2.62 -0.59
N ASN A 213 19.38 3.47 -1.18
CA ASN A 213 19.53 4.92 -1.12
C ASN A 213 18.81 5.52 0.11
N ARG A 214 19.04 6.81 0.37
CA ARG A 214 18.41 7.53 1.49
C ARG A 214 16.89 7.44 1.50
N LYS A 215 16.23 7.59 0.36
CA LYS A 215 14.76 7.59 0.23
C LYS A 215 14.15 6.25 0.58
N ILE A 216 14.80 5.16 0.16
CA ILE A 216 14.40 3.81 0.50
C ILE A 216 14.53 3.61 2.02
N VAL A 217 15.64 4.02 2.63
CA VAL A 217 15.83 3.90 4.09
C VAL A 217 14.78 4.70 4.87
N GLU A 218 14.50 5.96 4.47
CA GLU A 218 13.45 6.79 5.06
C GLU A 218 12.07 6.10 4.98
N TYR A 219 11.75 5.48 3.84
CA TYR A 219 10.53 4.71 3.67
C TYR A 219 10.46 3.49 4.58
N LEU A 220 11.55 2.72 4.71
CA LEU A 220 11.59 1.56 5.60
C LEU A 220 11.46 1.95 7.08
N GLN A 221 12.11 3.05 7.49
CA GLN A 221 11.96 3.61 8.84
C GLN A 221 10.53 4.06 9.12
N PHE A 222 9.89 4.74 8.16
CA PHE A 222 8.48 5.12 8.26
C PHE A 222 7.60 3.88 8.50
N ASN A 223 7.75 2.83 7.68
CA ASN A 223 6.93 1.62 7.81
C ASN A 223 7.11 0.94 9.18
N ARG A 224 8.34 0.94 9.72
CA ARG A 224 8.62 0.45 11.07
C ARG A 224 7.85 1.23 12.14
N GLU A 225 7.87 2.57 12.08
CA GLU A 225 7.15 3.39 13.07
C GLU A 225 5.63 3.31 12.88
N PHE A 226 5.15 3.28 11.63
CA PHE A 226 3.74 3.11 11.33
C PHE A 226 3.19 1.78 11.86
N ALA A 227 3.93 0.68 11.72
CA ALA A 227 3.55 -0.62 12.28
C ALA A 227 3.40 -0.60 13.82
N ARG A 228 4.21 0.21 14.51
CA ARG A 228 4.11 0.41 15.96
C ARG A 228 2.88 1.24 16.34
N GLU A 229 2.63 2.32 15.62
CA GLU A 229 1.50 3.21 15.87
C GLU A 229 0.16 2.57 15.50
N CYS A 230 0.10 1.81 14.41
CA CYS A 230 -1.12 1.22 13.83
C CYS A 230 -0.96 -0.30 13.55
N PRO A 231 -0.75 -1.14 14.57
CA PRO A 231 -0.64 -2.59 14.39
C PRO A 231 -1.89 -3.17 13.73
N GLY A 232 -1.71 -4.14 12.86
CA GLY A 232 -2.75 -4.70 12.00
C GLY A 232 -2.93 -3.95 10.67
N PHE A 233 -2.29 -2.80 10.49
CA PHE A 233 -2.29 -2.02 9.24
C PHE A 233 -0.91 -1.88 8.60
N GLU A 234 0.13 -2.48 9.18
CA GLU A 234 1.47 -2.53 8.62
C GLU A 234 1.52 -2.91 7.14
N THR A 235 2.45 -2.29 6.43
CA THR A 235 2.83 -2.68 5.07
C THR A 235 3.68 -3.93 5.14
N ASP A 236 3.32 -4.94 4.36
CA ASP A 236 4.12 -6.15 4.23
C ASP A 236 5.29 -5.87 3.29
N ILE A 237 6.53 -5.98 3.79
CA ILE A 237 7.74 -5.72 3.01
C ILE A 237 8.56 -7.00 2.95
N HIS A 238 8.52 -7.65 1.79
CA HIS A 238 9.32 -8.85 1.54
C HIS A 238 10.79 -8.46 1.39
N GLY A 239 11.69 -9.34 1.83
CA GLY A 239 13.13 -9.10 1.80
C GLY A 239 13.69 -8.51 3.09
N LEU A 240 12.82 -8.09 4.03
CA LEU A 240 13.23 -7.75 5.39
C LEU A 240 13.16 -8.97 6.31
N VAL A 241 14.05 -8.99 7.29
CA VAL A 241 14.06 -9.97 8.38
C VAL A 241 13.69 -9.27 9.67
N GLN A 242 12.69 -9.82 10.35
CA GLN A 242 12.24 -9.32 11.64
C GLN A 242 12.81 -10.19 12.76
N GLU A 243 13.51 -9.56 13.71
CA GLU A 243 14.02 -10.21 14.92
C GLU A 243 13.52 -9.46 16.15
N LEU A 244 13.38 -10.16 17.28
CA LEU A 244 13.07 -9.49 18.55
C LEU A 244 14.35 -8.87 19.10
N GLY A 245 14.31 -7.53 19.25
CA GLY A 245 15.39 -6.78 19.88
C GLY A 245 15.52 -7.08 21.38
N PRO A 246 16.60 -6.63 22.02
CA PRO A 246 16.84 -6.81 23.46
C PRO A 246 15.76 -6.17 24.35
N ASP A 247 15.04 -5.19 23.82
CA ASP A 247 13.92 -4.47 24.44
C ASP A 247 12.56 -5.15 24.23
N GLY A 248 12.54 -6.30 23.55
CA GLY A 248 11.32 -7.02 23.17
C GLY A 248 10.56 -6.39 22.01
N GLN A 249 11.10 -5.34 21.37
CA GLN A 249 10.48 -4.72 20.20
C GLN A 249 10.99 -5.38 18.92
N PRO A 250 10.16 -5.48 17.87
CA PRO A 250 10.60 -6.01 16.59
C PRO A 250 11.61 -5.04 15.94
N ALA A 251 12.82 -5.53 15.76
CA ALA A 251 13.87 -4.91 14.95
C ALA A 251 13.84 -5.51 13.54
N HIS A 252 14.09 -4.67 12.54
CA HIS A 252 14.03 -5.04 11.14
C HIS A 252 15.41 -4.88 10.50
N TYR A 253 15.77 -5.86 9.69
CA TYR A 253 17.07 -5.97 9.04
C TYR A 253 16.91 -6.33 7.57
N ALA A 254 17.94 -6.07 6.77
CA ALA A 254 18.08 -6.66 5.45
C ALA A 254 19.43 -7.37 5.32
N ASP A 255 19.46 -8.45 4.55
CA ASP A 255 20.70 -9.15 4.23
C ASP A 255 21.37 -8.44 3.04
N CYS A 256 22.60 -7.97 3.29
CA CYS A 256 23.39 -7.19 2.35
C CYS A 256 24.70 -7.92 2.01
N VAL A 257 25.36 -7.51 0.94
CA VAL A 257 26.74 -7.94 0.65
C VAL A 257 27.65 -7.51 1.80
N MET A 258 28.51 -8.43 2.26
CA MET A 258 29.53 -8.17 3.28
C MET A 258 30.59 -7.22 2.72
N GLU A 259 30.96 -6.21 3.50
CA GLU A 259 32.07 -5.30 3.20
C GLU A 259 33.45 -5.96 3.36
#